data_AF-J9BYZ7-F1
#
_entry.id   AF-J9BYZ7-F1
#
_cell.length_a   1.000
_cell.length_b   1.000
_cell.length_c   1.000
_cell.angle_alpha   90.00
_cell.angle_beta   90.00
_cell.angle_gamma   90.00
#
_symmetry.space_group_name_H-M   'P 1'
#
loop_
_entity.id
_entity.type
_entity.pdbx_description
1 polymer ?
#
loop_
_entity_poly.entity_id
_entity_poly.type
_entity_poly.pdbx_seq_one_letter_code
_entity_poly.pdbx_strand_id
1 'polypeptide(L)'
;MLSTKYYFKPIILGILIILFALATFNGSFLGGLIYLIIGIGIAGSGIQTILRIEKAGTPYHISVPFFEKEKMQLLNDIIHNALAEDTDKTELNLFFDKKSQ
;
A
#
# COMPACT_ATOMS: atom_id res chain seq x y z
N MET A 1 0.69 7.55 -8.24
CA MET A 1 -0.43 7.93 -7.34
C MET A 1 -0.71 6.81 -6.35
N LEU A 2 -0.87 7.13 -5.06
CA LEU A 2 -1.31 6.17 -4.04
C LEU A 2 -2.83 6.00 -4.11
N SER A 3 -3.29 4.75 -4.05
CA SER A 3 -4.70 4.38 -3.92
C SER A 3 -4.85 3.35 -2.82
N THR A 4 -6.06 3.18 -2.29
CA THR A 4 -6.34 2.17 -1.25
C THR A 4 -7.36 1.18 -1.80
N LYS A 5 -7.06 -0.11 -1.62
CA LYS A 5 -7.95 -1.21 -2.01
C LYS A 5 -8.40 -1.97 -0.77
N TYR A 6 -9.69 -2.25 -0.74
CA TYR A 6 -10.34 -2.96 0.35
C TYR A 6 -10.76 -4.35 -0.11
N TYR A 7 -10.29 -5.38 0.59
CA TYR A 7 -10.76 -6.73 0.43
C TYR A 7 -11.86 -6.98 1.47
N PHE A 8 -13.11 -6.90 1.02
CA PHE A 8 -14.27 -7.04 1.91
C PHE A 8 -14.33 -8.40 2.62
N LYS A 9 -13.89 -9.48 1.96
CA LYS A 9 -13.91 -10.84 2.55
C LYS A 9 -13.12 -10.94 3.87
N PRO A 10 -11.81 -10.61 3.93
CA PRO A 10 -11.06 -10.64 5.18
C PRO A 10 -11.55 -9.61 6.19
N ILE A 11 -12.04 -8.43 5.77
CA ILE A 11 -12.61 -7.43 6.69
C ILE A 11 -13.84 -8.01 7.42
N ILE A 12 -14.78 -8.59 6.69
CA ILE A 12 -15.99 -9.17 7.27
C ILE A 12 -15.63 -10.33 8.20
N LEU A 13 -14.73 -11.22 7.77
CA LEU A 13 -14.27 -12.33 8.59
C LEU A 13 -13.59 -11.86 9.89
N GLY A 14 -12.72 -10.85 9.79
CA GLY A 14 -12.04 -10.27 10.94
C GLY A 14 -13.02 -9.63 11.93
N ILE A 15 -14.03 -8.91 11.44
CA ILE A 15 -15.09 -8.32 12.28
C ILE A 15 -15.88 -9.42 13.02
N LEU A 16 -16.25 -10.51 12.34
CA LEU A 16 -16.94 -11.62 12.98
C LEU A 16 -16.10 -12.25 14.10
N ILE A 17 -14.80 -12.41 13.88
CA ILE A 17 -13.87 -12.91 14.91
C ILE A 17 -13.74 -11.93 16.08
N ILE A 18 -13.70 -10.61 15.81
CA ILE A 18 -13.68 -9.59 16.87
C ILE A 18 -14.95 -9.67 17.73
N LEU A 19 -16.13 -9.80 17.11
CA LEU A 19 -17.39 -9.95 17.84
C LEU A 19 -17.42 -11.25 18.68
N PHE A 20 -16.89 -12.34 18.14
CA PHE A 20 -16.73 -13.59 18.88
C PHE A 20 -15.74 -13.47 20.05
N ALA A 21 -14.64 -12.74 19.85
CA ALA A 21 -13.67 -12.44 20.90
C ALA A 21 -14.33 -11.68 22.05
N LEU A 22 -15.10 -10.63 21.73
CA LEU A 22 -15.91 -9.84 22.67
C LEU A 22 -16.86 -10.72 23.49
N ALA A 23 -17.55 -11.67 22.86
CA ALA A 23 -18.42 -12.62 23.55
C ALA A 23 -17.66 -13.57 24.50
N THR A 24 -16.40 -13.89 24.17
CA THR A 24 -15.56 -14.84 24.94
C THR A 24 -14.98 -14.22 26.21
N PHE A 25 -14.92 -12.89 26.33
CA PHE A 25 -14.37 -12.20 27.51
C PHE A 25 -15.06 -12.57 28.83
N ASN A 26 -16.35 -12.90 28.79
CA ASN A 26 -17.09 -13.31 29.99
C ASN A 26 -16.61 -14.67 30.54
N GLY A 27 -16.19 -15.59 29.66
CA GLY A 27 -15.74 -16.93 30.05
C GLY A 27 -14.22 -17.04 30.23
N SER A 28 -13.46 -16.32 29.41
CA SER A 28 -11.99 -16.31 29.47
C SER A 28 -11.45 -14.99 28.95
N PHE A 29 -10.98 -14.14 29.86
CA PHE A 29 -10.38 -12.85 29.51
C PHE A 29 -9.16 -13.02 28.58
N LEU A 30 -8.27 -13.97 28.89
CA LEU A 30 -7.06 -14.21 28.10
C LEU A 30 -7.39 -14.81 26.72
N GLY A 31 -8.37 -15.71 26.64
CA GLY A 31 -8.86 -16.23 25.38
C GLY A 31 -9.49 -15.15 24.50
N GLY A 32 -10.31 -14.28 25.10
CA GLY A 32 -10.87 -13.11 24.43
C GLY A 32 -9.79 -12.20 23.85
N LEU A 33 -8.73 -11.90 24.60
CA LEU A 33 -7.59 -11.11 24.10
C LEU A 33 -6.88 -11.75 22.90
N ILE A 34 -6.64 -13.06 22.92
CA ILE A 34 -5.99 -13.77 21.81
C ILE A 34 -6.85 -13.67 20.54
N TYR A 35 -8.14 -13.97 20.65
CA TYR A 35 -9.06 -13.87 19.51
C TYR A 35 -9.19 -12.43 19.01
N LEU A 36 -9.12 -11.44 19.90
CA LEU A 36 -9.20 -10.03 19.54
C LEU A 36 -8.00 -9.63 18.68
N ILE A 37 -6.78 -10.00 19.07
CA ILE A 37 -5.55 -9.73 18.30
C ILE A 37 -5.62 -10.40 16.92
N ILE A 38 -6.06 -11.66 16.86
CA ILE A 38 -6.23 -12.40 15.60
C ILE A 38 -7.26 -11.71 14.70
N GLY A 39 -8.41 -11.31 15.25
CA GLY A 39 -9.47 -10.63 14.51
C GLY A 39 -9.02 -9.29 13.94
N ILE A 40 -8.29 -8.48 14.71
CA ILE A 40 -7.70 -7.22 14.26
C ILE A 40 -6.67 -7.47 13.15
N GLY A 41 -5.81 -8.49 13.28
CA GLY A 41 -4.83 -8.84 12.25
C GLY A 41 -5.49 -9.23 10.92
N ILE A 42 -6.55 -10.06 10.98
CA ILE A 42 -7.31 -10.48 9.80
C ILE A 42 -8.04 -9.28 9.17
N ALA A 43 -8.74 -8.46 9.97
CA ALA A 43 -9.44 -7.28 9.47
C ALA A 43 -8.47 -6.27 8.82
N GLY A 44 -7.33 -6.02 9.48
CA GLY A 44 -6.28 -5.12 9.00
C GLY A 44 -5.62 -5.60 7.71
N SER A 45 -5.43 -6.92 7.53
CA SER A 45 -4.91 -7.49 6.29
C SER A 45 -5.79 -7.23 5.07
N GLY A 46 -7.08 -6.95 5.31
CA GLY A 46 -8.03 -6.61 4.25
C GLY A 46 -7.87 -5.20 3.70
N ILE A 47 -7.10 -4.33 4.35
CA ILE A 47 -6.84 -2.97 3.89
C ILE A 47 -5.44 -2.95 3.26
N GLN A 48 -5.37 -2.69 1.96
CA GLN A 48 -4.11 -2.60 1.22
C GLN A 48 -3.92 -1.21 0.63
N THR A 49 -2.70 -0.69 0.73
CA THR A 49 -2.25 0.49 0.00
C THR A 49 -1.63 0.04 -1.31
N ILE A 50 -2.10 0.61 -2.42
CA ILE A 50 -1.62 0.32 -3.76
C ILE A 50 -0.89 1.55 -4.30
N LEU A 51 0.37 1.35 -4.68
CA LEU A 51 1.10 2.31 -5.49
C LEU A 51 0.94 1.94 -6.97
N ARG A 52 0.39 2.87 -7.74
CA ARG A 52 0.32 2.77 -9.20
C ARG A 52 1.40 3.65 -9.81
N ILE A 53 2.25 3.01 -10.62
CA ILE A 53 3.31 3.64 -11.41
C ILE A 53 2.96 3.39 -12.88
N GLU A 54 3.05 4.42 -13.71
CA GLU A 54 2.86 4.29 -15.15
C GLU A 54 4.20 4.54 -15.84
N LYS A 55 4.70 3.54 -16.56
CA LYS A 55 5.93 3.65 -17.36
C LYS A 55 5.60 3.29 -18.80
N ALA A 56 5.79 4.22 -19.73
CA ALA A 56 5.58 4.02 -21.17
C ALA A 56 4.23 3.34 -21.52
N GLY A 57 3.15 3.75 -20.85
CA GLY A 57 1.80 3.21 -21.09
C GLY A 57 1.47 1.89 -20.40
N THR A 58 2.42 1.26 -19.67
CA THR A 58 2.16 0.03 -18.90
C THR A 58 1.98 0.34 -17.41
N PRO A 59 0.82 0.04 -16.79
CA PRO A 59 0.60 0.26 -15.37
C PRO A 59 1.22 -0.86 -14.52
N TYR A 60 2.05 -0.48 -13.55
CA TYR A 60 2.59 -1.37 -12.52
C TYR A 60 1.88 -1.11 -11.19
N HIS A 61 1.55 -2.19 -10.48
CA HIS A 61 0.84 -2.14 -9.19
C HIS A 61 1.66 -2.83 -8.11
N ILE A 62 2.05 -2.07 -7.08
CA ILE A 62 2.67 -2.60 -5.87
C ILE A 62 1.64 -2.51 -4.76
N SER A 63 1.24 -3.66 -4.21
CA SER A 63 0.24 -3.76 -3.14
C SER A 63 0.93 -4.09 -1.83
N VAL A 64 0.75 -3.24 -0.82
CA VAL A 64 1.28 -3.45 0.53
C VAL A 64 0.18 -3.28 1.58
N PRO A 65 0.35 -3.77 2.80
CA PRO A 65 -0.59 -3.51 3.89
C PRO A 65 -0.75 -2.01 4.17
N PHE A 66 -1.92 -1.61 4.68
CA PHE A 66 -2.24 -0.19 4.91
C PHE A 66 -1.26 0.54 5.84
N PHE A 67 -0.67 -0.16 6.81
CA PHE A 67 0.25 0.41 7.79
C PHE A 67 1.63 0.73 7.20
N GLU A 68 1.95 0.26 5.99
CA GLU A 68 3.19 0.57 5.28
C GLU A 68 3.06 1.81 4.35
N LYS A 69 2.00 2.61 4.53
CA LYS A 69 1.70 3.77 3.66
C LYS A 69 2.84 4.77 3.57
N GLU A 70 3.51 5.08 4.69
CA GLU A 70 4.61 6.04 4.74
C GLU A 70 5.79 5.60 3.84
N LYS A 71 6.16 4.31 3.90
CA LYS A 71 7.20 3.75 3.03
C LYS A 71 6.81 3.80 1.55
N MET A 72 5.52 3.66 1.25
CA MET A 72 5.02 3.79 -0.13
C MET A 72 5.07 5.23 -0.65
N GLN A 73 4.91 6.22 0.22
CA GLN A 73 5.06 7.63 -0.14
C GLN A 73 6.53 7.94 -0.44
N LEU A 74 7.44 7.53 0.45
CA LEU A 74 8.88 7.64 0.22
C LEU A 74 9.30 6.97 -1.10
N LEU A 75 8.81 5.76 -1.35
CA LEU A 75 9.08 5.04 -2.61
C LEU A 75 8.55 5.80 -3.82
N ASN A 76 7.35 6.40 -3.72
CA ASN A 76 6.77 7.18 -4.80
C ASN A 76 7.62 8.40 -5.14
N ASP A 77 8.14 9.11 -4.13
CA ASP A 77 8.99 10.29 -4.28
C ASP A 77 10.34 9.93 -4.91
N ILE A 78 10.98 8.85 -4.44
CA ILE A 78 12.23 8.34 -5.03
C ILE A 78 12.04 8.01 -6.51
N ILE A 79 10.93 7.35 -6.87
CA ILE A 79 10.64 6.99 -8.26
C ILE A 79 10.39 8.25 -9.10
N HIS A 80 9.66 9.24 -8.59
CA HIS A 80 9.41 10.48 -9.32
C HIS A 80 10.69 11.28 -9.55
N ASN A 81 11.55 11.39 -8.53
CA ASN A 81 12.83 12.06 -8.64
C ASN A 81 13.77 11.37 -9.65
N ALA A 82 13.85 10.04 -9.62
CA ALA A 82 14.66 9.29 -10.57
C ALA A 82 14.15 9.43 -12.02
N LEU A 83 12.84 9.45 -12.23
CA LEU A 83 12.26 9.66 -13.57
C LEU A 83 12.46 11.10 -14.07
N ALA A 84 12.39 12.10 -13.20
CA ALA A 84 12.67 13.49 -13.53
C ALA A 84 14.15 13.68 -13.91
N GLU A 85 15.08 13.12 -13.14
CA GLU A 85 16.53 13.22 -13.41
C GLU A 85 16.94 12.58 -14.76
N ASP A 86 16.32 11.46 -15.13
CA ASP A 86 16.59 10.77 -16.40
C ASP A 86 15.98 11.53 -17.61
N THR A 87 14.84 12.19 -17.39
CA THR A 87 14.20 13.06 -18.40
C THR A 87 15.06 14.30 -18.66
N ASP A 88 15.54 14.97 -17.61
CA ASP A 88 16.40 16.16 -17.72
C ASP A 88 17.68 15.86 -18.53
N LYS A 89 18.33 14.72 -18.29
CA LYS A 89 19.53 14.31 -19.05
C LYS A 89 19.21 14.06 -20.53
N THR A 90 18.05 13.47 -20.81
CA THR A 90 17.61 13.18 -22.19
C THR A 90 17.31 14.46 -22.94
N GLU A 91 16.58 15.40 -22.33
CA GLU A 91 16.29 16.70 -22.92
C GLU A 91 17.56 17.50 -23.16
N LEU A 92 18.48 17.54 -22.19
CA LEU A 92 19.74 18.26 -22.31
C LEU A 92 20.57 17.76 -23.51
N ASN A 93 20.65 16.44 -23.70
CA ASN A 93 21.32 15.84 -24.85
C ASN A 93 20.65 16.22 -26.18
N LEU A 94 19.31 16.25 -26.23
CA LEU A 94 18.56 16.69 -27.41
C LEU A 94 18.73 18.20 -27.71
N PHE A 95 18.86 19.03 -26.66
CA PHE A 95 19.16 20.46 -26.81
C PHE A 95 20.56 20.68 -27.38
N PHE A 96 21.57 19.93 -26.92
CA PHE A 96 22.93 20.04 -27.47
C PHE A 96 23.01 19.57 -28.92
N ASP A 97 22.32 18.49 -29.27
CA ASP A 97 22.29 17.97 -30.64
C ASP A 97 21.69 19.00 -31.61
N LYS A 98 20.57 19.64 -31.25
CA LYS A 98 19.94 20.72 -32.02
C LYS A 98 20.77 22.00 -32.15
N LYS A 99 21.69 22.26 -31.23
CA LYS A 99 22.56 23.47 -31.27
C LYS A 99 23.80 23.28 -32.14
N SER A 100 24.10 22.04 -32.55
CA SER A 100 25.25 21.70 -33.39
C SER A 100 24.93 21.63 -34.89
N GLN A 101 23.66 21.78 -35.27
CA GLN A 101 23.22 22.04 -36.65
C GLN A 101 23.02 23.54 -36.86
#